data_AF-A0A2S9Q328-F1
#
_entry.id   AF-A0A2S9Q328-F1
#
_cell.length_a   1.000
_cell.length_b   1.000
_cell.length_c   1.000
_cell.angle_alpha   90.00
_cell.angle_beta   90.00
_cell.angle_gamma   90.00
#
_symmetry.space_group_name_H-M   'P 1'
#
loop_
_entity.id
_entity.type
_entity.pdbx_description
1 polymer ?
#
loop_
_entity_poly.entity_id
_entity_poly.type
_entity_poly.pdbx_seq_one_letter_code
_entity_poly.pdbx_strand_id
1 'polypeptide(L)'
;MNGRGYSPQGHRPEPTTAPPTPGPGTPAADRPVDAYADMSAQLGALHTFLKARAAETPVVDPLFHEALGYALGYADACMEKRDIVGAVRKLEWMRNEAQRWADHPDFPAEARR
;
A
#
# COMPACT_ATOMS: atom_id res chain seq x y z
N MET A 1 70.31 -37.18 7.90
CA MET A 1 70.31 -36.38 6.65
C MET A 1 69.28 -36.96 5.70
N ASN A 2 68.27 -36.15 5.33
CA ASN A 2 67.45 -36.07 4.10
C ASN A 2 66.78 -37.35 3.55
N GLY A 3 65.48 -37.39 3.22
CA GLY A 3 64.43 -36.36 3.17
C GLY A 3 63.05 -37.02 3.02
N ARG A 4 62.03 -36.42 3.67
CA ARG A 4 60.62 -36.84 3.58
C ARG A 4 59.92 -36.02 2.51
N GLY A 5 59.42 -36.67 1.46
CA GLY A 5 58.44 -36.08 0.53
C GLY A 5 57.04 -36.15 1.14
N TYR A 6 56.43 -35.00 1.39
CA TYR A 6 55.03 -34.88 1.82
C TYR A 6 54.13 -34.69 0.60
N SER A 7 53.11 -35.53 0.46
CA SER A 7 51.99 -35.36 -0.46
C SER A 7 50.99 -34.35 0.12
N PRO A 8 50.53 -33.33 -0.63
CA PRO A 8 49.46 -32.45 -0.15
C PRO A 8 48.10 -33.13 -0.35
N GLN A 9 47.44 -33.46 0.76
CA GLN A 9 46.03 -33.83 0.78
C GLN A 9 45.21 -32.58 0.39
N GLY A 10 44.61 -32.63 -0.79
CA GLY A 10 43.68 -31.61 -1.26
C GLY A 10 42.43 -31.61 -0.38
N HIS A 11 42.23 -30.52 0.35
CA HIS A 11 40.98 -30.21 1.03
C HIS A 11 39.84 -30.19 0.01
N ARG A 12 38.93 -31.18 0.10
CA ARG A 12 37.62 -31.09 -0.55
C ARG A 12 36.73 -30.24 0.36
N PRO A 13 36.29 -29.05 -0.07
CA PRO A 13 35.38 -28.24 0.72
C PRO A 13 34.03 -28.93 0.91
N GLU A 14 33.44 -28.67 2.07
CA GLU A 14 32.18 -29.18 2.60
C GLU A 14 31.01 -29.06 1.61
N PRO A 15 29.99 -29.93 1.70
CA PRO A 15 28.82 -29.87 0.83
C PRO A 15 28.15 -28.50 0.95
N THR A 16 28.04 -27.79 -0.18
CA THR A 16 27.25 -26.56 -0.30
C THR A 16 25.83 -26.83 0.16
N THR A 17 25.48 -26.36 1.35
CA THR A 17 24.10 -26.29 1.83
C THR A 17 23.34 -25.42 0.83
N ALA A 18 22.38 -26.02 0.12
CA ALA A 18 21.45 -25.30 -0.73
C ALA A 18 20.79 -24.16 0.07
N PRO A 19 20.43 -23.02 -0.56
CA PRO A 19 19.62 -22.01 0.10
C PRO A 19 18.35 -22.69 0.65
N PRO A 20 17.88 -22.31 1.86
CA PRO A 20 16.70 -22.93 2.45
C PRO A 20 15.55 -22.79 1.46
N THR A 21 15.12 -23.90 0.88
CA THR A 21 13.86 -23.97 0.17
C THR A 21 12.79 -23.56 1.17
N PRO A 22 11.97 -22.53 0.91
CA PRO A 22 10.87 -22.21 1.81
C PRO A 22 9.98 -23.46 1.90
N GLY A 23 9.86 -24.02 3.10
CA GLY A 23 8.93 -25.11 3.34
C GLY A 23 7.50 -24.67 2.97
N PRO A 24 6.67 -25.57 2.44
CA PRO A 24 5.26 -25.25 2.20
C PRO A 24 4.59 -25.10 3.57
N GLY A 25 4.29 -23.87 3.95
CA GLY A 25 3.48 -23.61 5.14
C GLY A 25 4.06 -22.67 6.18
N THR A 26 5.00 -21.77 5.84
CA THR A 26 5.10 -20.55 6.65
C THR A 26 3.83 -19.74 6.36
N PRO A 27 2.85 -19.63 7.29
CA PRO A 27 1.79 -18.65 7.10
C PRO A 27 2.50 -17.31 6.96
N ALA A 28 2.19 -16.57 5.91
CA ALA A 28 2.65 -15.20 5.77
C ALA A 28 2.37 -14.52 7.11
N ALA A 29 3.43 -14.10 7.80
CA ALA A 29 3.31 -13.48 9.11
C ALA A 29 2.23 -12.42 9.01
N ASP A 30 1.17 -12.61 9.79
CA ASP A 30 0.04 -11.70 9.93
C ASP A 30 0.63 -10.37 10.43
N ARG A 31 1.04 -9.52 9.48
CA ARG A 31 1.57 -8.21 9.83
C ARG A 31 0.40 -7.47 10.43
N PRO A 32 0.55 -6.86 11.63
CA PRO A 32 -0.46 -5.94 12.11
C PRO A 32 -0.63 -4.88 11.02
N VAL A 33 -1.80 -4.89 10.35
CA VAL A 33 -2.15 -3.87 9.37
C VAL A 33 -2.21 -2.58 10.16
N ASP A 34 -1.27 -1.67 9.89
CA ASP A 34 -1.35 -0.33 10.44
C ASP A 34 -2.60 0.32 9.86
N ALA A 35 -3.66 0.38 10.67
CA ALA A 35 -4.97 0.86 10.25
C ALA A 35 -4.91 2.29 9.72
N TYR A 36 -3.95 3.11 10.20
CA TYR A 36 -3.74 4.46 9.67
C TYR A 36 -3.06 4.42 8.30
N ALA A 37 -2.06 3.55 8.12
CA ALA A 37 -1.42 3.38 6.81
C ALA A 37 -2.40 2.86 5.74
N ASP A 38 -3.26 1.90 6.11
CA ASP A 38 -4.31 1.40 5.21
C ASP A 38 -5.31 2.52 4.88
N MET A 39 -5.75 3.29 5.87
CA MET A 39 -6.65 4.43 5.65
C MET A 39 -6.04 5.52 4.76
N SER A 40 -4.78 5.89 4.98
CA SER A 40 -4.04 6.83 4.13
C SER A 40 -3.96 6.32 2.69
N ALA A 41 -3.70 5.03 2.49
CA ALA A 41 -3.67 4.43 1.15
C ALA A 41 -5.04 4.53 0.46
N GLN A 42 -6.13 4.24 1.20
CA GLN A 42 -7.48 4.34 0.65
C GLN A 42 -7.85 5.77 0.27
N LEU A 43 -7.56 6.75 1.14
CA LEU A 43 -7.78 8.17 0.87
C LEU A 43 -6.98 8.65 -0.35
N GLY A 44 -5.70 8.25 -0.45
CA GLY A 44 -4.85 8.58 -1.59
C GLY A 44 -5.35 8.01 -2.92
N ALA A 45 -5.81 6.75 -2.91
CA ALA A 45 -6.38 6.10 -4.09
C ALA A 45 -7.66 6.82 -4.56
N LEU A 46 -8.59 7.08 -3.65
CA LEU A 46 -9.84 7.79 -3.95
C LEU A 46 -9.58 9.21 -4.41
N HIS A 47 -8.70 9.96 -3.74
CA HIS A 47 -8.36 11.31 -4.14
C HIS A 47 -7.77 11.36 -5.55
N THR A 48 -6.87 10.44 -5.88
CA THR A 48 -6.27 10.35 -7.22
C THR A 48 -7.33 10.05 -8.28
N PHE A 49 -8.20 9.08 -8.02
CA PHE A 49 -9.30 8.73 -8.91
C PHE A 49 -10.26 9.91 -9.14
N LEU A 50 -10.76 10.52 -8.06
CA LEU A 50 -11.70 11.64 -8.12
C LEU A 50 -11.08 12.85 -8.83
N LYS A 51 -9.80 13.14 -8.59
CA LYS A 51 -9.09 14.22 -9.28
C LYS A 51 -8.99 13.97 -10.78
N ALA A 52 -8.69 12.74 -11.19
CA ALA A 52 -8.63 12.37 -12.61
C ALA A 52 -10.02 12.47 -13.27
N ARG A 53 -11.06 11.92 -12.64
CA ARG A 53 -12.44 12.00 -13.17
C ARG A 53 -12.96 13.44 -13.25
N ALA A 54 -12.59 14.26 -12.26
CA ALA A 54 -12.95 15.66 -12.24
C ALA A 54 -12.33 16.44 -13.40
N ALA A 55 -11.06 16.16 -13.73
CA ALA A 55 -10.36 16.80 -14.84
C ALA A 55 -10.94 16.42 -16.22
N GLU A 56 -11.50 15.21 -16.35
CA GLU A 56 -12.12 14.74 -17.60
C GLU A 56 -13.56 15.22 -17.78
N THR A 57 -14.19 15.75 -16.72
CA THR A 57 -15.59 16.17 -16.76
C THR A 57 -15.68 17.70 -16.85
N PRO A 58 -16.05 18.27 -18.01
CA PRO A 58 -16.01 19.72 -18.25
C PRO A 58 -17.01 20.56 -17.42
N VAL A 59 -17.88 19.91 -16.63
CA VAL A 59 -18.94 20.57 -15.82
C VAL A 59 -18.69 20.41 -14.31
N VAL A 60 -17.49 19.99 -13.90
CA VAL A 60 -17.20 19.87 -12.47
C VAL A 60 -17.06 21.27 -11.85
N ASP A 61 -17.87 21.50 -10.82
CA ASP A 61 -17.87 22.73 -10.04
C ASP A 61 -16.46 22.99 -9.48
N PRO A 62 -15.89 24.20 -9.64
CA PRO A 62 -14.62 24.58 -9.01
C PRO A 62 -14.59 24.28 -7.50
N LEU A 63 -15.73 24.36 -6.80
CA LEU A 63 -15.86 24.01 -5.39
C LEU A 63 -15.58 22.53 -5.11
N PHE A 64 -15.78 21.64 -6.09
CA PHE A 64 -15.48 20.22 -5.94
C PHE A 64 -13.98 19.97 -5.76
N HIS A 65 -13.13 20.68 -6.52
CA HIS A 65 -11.67 20.53 -6.39
C HIS A 65 -11.17 21.03 -5.03
N GLU A 66 -11.73 22.14 -4.54
CA GLU A 66 -11.44 22.66 -3.21
C GLU A 66 -11.90 21.69 -2.12
N ALA A 67 -13.13 21.18 -2.22
CA ALA A 67 -13.67 20.20 -1.29
C ALA A 67 -12.84 18.91 -1.26
N LEU A 68 -12.37 18.44 -2.42
CA LEU A 68 -11.53 17.25 -2.53
C LEU A 68 -10.18 17.42 -1.83
N GLY A 69 -9.50 18.56 -2.06
CA GLY A 69 -8.24 18.88 -1.40
C GLY A 69 -8.42 19.07 0.11
N TYR A 70 -9.48 19.76 0.53
CA TYR A 70 -9.83 19.93 1.94
C TYR A 70 -10.11 18.59 2.63
N ALA A 71 -10.85 17.68 1.97
CA ALA A 71 -11.16 16.38 2.54
C ALA A 71 -9.91 15.53 2.79
N LEU A 72 -8.94 15.53 1.86
CA LEU A 72 -7.67 14.82 2.05
C LEU A 72 -6.87 15.41 3.21
N GLY A 73 -6.63 16.73 3.19
CA GLY A 73 -5.84 17.38 4.24
C GLY A 73 -6.48 17.30 5.62
N TYR A 74 -7.82 17.37 5.70
CA TYR A 74 -8.54 17.17 6.96
C TYR A 74 -8.39 15.74 7.48
N ALA A 75 -8.50 14.74 6.60
CA ALA A 75 -8.33 13.35 6.98
C ALA A 75 -6.90 13.09 7.51
N ASP A 76 -5.87 13.61 6.84
CA ASP A 76 -4.48 13.53 7.29
C ASP A 76 -4.29 14.15 8.67
N ALA A 77 -4.81 15.37 8.90
CA ALA A 77 -4.74 16.03 10.19
C ALA A 77 -5.49 15.26 11.31
N CYS A 78 -6.59 14.60 10.98
CA CYS A 78 -7.31 13.71 11.90
C CYS A 78 -6.47 12.48 12.25
N MET A 79 -5.81 11.86 11.27
CA MET A 79 -4.91 10.72 11.50
C MET A 79 -3.72 11.10 12.38
N GLU A 80 -3.08 12.25 12.15
CA GLU A 80 -2.00 12.77 13.01
C GLU A 80 -2.44 12.94 14.48
N LYS A 81 -3.67 13.39 14.68
CA LYS A 81 -4.28 13.59 16.01
C LYS A 81 -4.88 12.33 16.62
N ARG A 82 -4.79 11.18 15.92
CA ARG A 82 -5.44 9.91 16.28
C ARG A 82 -6.97 10.01 16.41
N ASP A 83 -7.57 10.97 15.71
CA ASP A 83 -9.02 11.09 15.54
C ASP A 83 -9.47 10.26 14.34
N ILE A 84 -9.65 8.97 14.58
CA ILE A 84 -10.06 8.03 13.52
C ILE A 84 -11.46 8.34 12.98
N VAL A 85 -12.36 8.89 13.81
CA VAL A 85 -13.74 9.18 13.41
C VAL A 85 -13.77 10.31 12.38
N GLY A 86 -12.98 11.36 12.59
CA GLY A 86 -12.82 12.45 11.64
C GLY A 86 -12.28 11.99 10.29
N ALA A 87 -11.27 11.11 10.30
CA ALA A 87 -10.67 10.55 9.08
C ALA A 87 -11.65 9.65 8.31
N VAL A 88 -12.35 8.74 9.01
CA VAL A 88 -13.38 7.87 8.41
C VAL A 88 -14.49 8.68 7.75
N ARG A 89 -14.95 9.77 8.38
CA ARG A 89 -15.99 10.63 7.77
C ARG A 89 -15.57 11.21 6.43
N LYS A 90 -14.29 11.54 6.25
CA LYS A 90 -13.78 12.03 4.96
C LYS A 90 -13.59 10.91 3.95
N LEU A 91 -13.17 9.73 4.40
CA LEU A 91 -13.12 8.54 3.56
C LEU A 91 -14.50 8.22 2.98
N GLU A 92 -15.54 8.16 3.83
CA GLU A 92 -16.93 7.90 3.41
C GLU A 92 -17.45 8.95 2.44
N TRP A 93 -17.13 10.23 2.67
CA TRP A 93 -17.48 11.29 1.73
C TRP A 93 -16.84 11.05 0.36
N MET A 94 -15.54 10.74 0.28
CA MET A 94 -14.87 10.46 -0.99
C MET A 94 -15.42 9.20 -1.69
N ARG A 95 -15.78 8.16 -0.93
CA ARG A 95 -16.44 6.97 -1.48
C ARG A 95 -17.77 7.32 -2.14
N ASN A 96 -18.60 8.11 -1.46
CA ASN A 96 -19.88 8.57 -2.00
C ASN A 96 -19.71 9.42 -3.26
N GLU A 97 -18.71 10.30 -3.30
CA GLU A 97 -18.40 11.07 -4.50
C GLU A 97 -17.94 10.18 -5.66
N ALA A 98 -17.16 9.13 -5.35
CA ALA A 98 -16.66 8.21 -6.37
C ALA A 98 -17.81 7.43 -7.04
N GLN A 99 -18.92 7.16 -6.35
CA GLN A 99 -20.07 6.43 -6.89
C GLN A 99 -20.64 7.03 -8.18
N ARG A 100 -20.43 8.32 -8.44
CA ARG A 100 -20.80 8.96 -9.72
C ARG A 100 -20.13 8.30 -10.94
N TRP A 101 -19.04 7.58 -10.71
CA TRP A 101 -18.24 6.86 -11.70
C TRP A 101 -18.12 5.37 -11.37
N ALA A 102 -19.14 4.77 -10.73
CA ALA A 102 -19.12 3.35 -10.35
C ALA A 102 -18.91 2.39 -11.55
N ASP A 103 -19.41 2.77 -12.73
CA ASP A 103 -19.26 2.00 -13.98
C ASP A 103 -17.91 2.22 -14.68
N HIS A 104 -17.03 3.07 -14.13
CA HIS A 104 -15.75 3.38 -14.75
C HIS A 104 -14.76 2.20 -14.63
N PRO A 105 -14.00 1.83 -15.68
CA PRO A 105 -13.06 0.71 -15.62
C PRO A 105 -12.00 0.88 -14.53
N ASP A 106 -11.56 2.12 -14.28
CA ASP A 106 -10.58 2.45 -13.22
C ASP A 106 -11.21 2.66 -11.84
N PHE A 107 -12.48 2.29 -11.62
CA PHE A 107 -13.14 2.50 -10.35
C PHE A 107 -12.43 1.74 -9.21
N PRO A 108 -11.93 2.44 -8.17
CA PRO A 108 -11.07 1.84 -7.15
C PRO A 108 -11.83 0.84 -6.28
N ALA A 109 -11.15 -0.22 -5.86
CA ALA A 109 -11.73 -1.24 -4.96
C ALA A 109 -12.10 -0.65 -3.60
N GLU A 110 -11.41 0.40 -3.19
CA GLU A 110 -11.59 1.16 -1.95
C GLU A 110 -12.92 1.93 -1.93
N ALA A 111 -13.49 2.23 -3.10
CA ALA A 111 -14.82 2.83 -3.24
C ALA A 111 -15.97 1.81 -3.17
N ARG A 112 -15.67 0.50 -3.20
CA ARG A 112 -16.67 -0.58 -3.17
C ARG A 112 -16.97 -1.13 -1.78
N ARG A 113 -16.19 -0.71 -0.78
CA ARG A 113 -16.30 -1.16 0.62
C ARG A 113 -17.29 -0.28 1.39
#